data_AF-A0AAJ1SLY3-F1
#
_entry.id   AF-A0AAJ1SLY3-F1
#
_cell.length_a   1.000
_cell.length_b   1.000
_cell.length_c   1.000
_cell.angle_alpha   90.00
_cell.angle_beta   90.00
_cell.angle_gamma   90.00
#
_symmetry.space_group_name_H-M   'P 1'
#
loop_
_entity.id
_entity.type
_entity.pdbx_description
1 polymer ?
#
loop_
_entity_poly.entity_id
_entity_poly.type
_entity_poly.pdbx_seq_one_letter_code
_entity_poly.pdbx_strand_id
1 'polypeptide(L)' 'WCALILSLSFMSYFSYTFYLTNRRKEGWLNLNKNCQVAGLGGAEQRDGSYAYYISEPIICNDQKGVGAFLQALIEVEAL' A
#
# COMPACT_ATOMS: atom_id res chain seq x y z
N TRP A 1 -4.40 -12.45 -26.72
CA TRP A 1 -3.66 -11.25 -26.31
C TRP A 1 -4.36 -10.47 -25.20
N CYS A 2 -5.63 -10.06 -25.30
CA CYS A 2 -6.35 -9.43 -24.16
C CYS A 2 -6.47 -10.33 -22.91
N ALA A 3 -6.80 -11.62 -23.07
CA ALA A 3 -6.99 -12.53 -21.92
C ALA A 3 -5.72 -12.77 -21.09
N LEU A 4 -4.54 -12.75 -21.73
CA LEU A 4 -3.25 -12.92 -21.05
C LEU A 4 -2.91 -11.72 -20.17
N ILE A 5 -3.17 -10.51 -20.65
CA ILE A 5 -2.96 -9.27 -19.89
C ILE A 5 -3.87 -9.24 -18.66
N LEU A 6 -5.15 -9.62 -18.82
CA LEU A 6 -6.09 -9.68 -17.70
C LEU A 6 -5.65 -10.70 -16.63
N SER A 7 -5.18 -11.88 -17.04
CA SER A 7 -4.70 -12.92 -16.11
C SER A 7 -3.45 -12.51 -15.32
N LEU A 8 -2.53 -11.76 -15.95
CA LEU A 8 -1.32 -11.26 -15.29
C LEU A 8 -1.66 -10.16 -14.28
N SER A 9 -2.58 -9.26 -14.63
CA SER A 9 -3.08 -8.23 -13.71
C SER A 9 -3.73 -8.84 -12.47
N PHE A 10 -4.52 -9.90 -12.65
CA PHE A 10 -5.19 -10.57 -11.54
C PHE A 10 -4.22 -11.30 -10.60
N MET A 11 -3.23 -12.01 -11.15
CA MET A 11 -2.19 -12.67 -10.35
C MET A 11 -1.31 -11.66 -9.59
N SER A 12 -0.93 -10.57 -10.25
CA SER A 12 -0.17 -9.48 -9.62
C SER A 12 -0.96 -8.89 -8.45
N TYR A 13 -2.23 -8.56 -8.68
CA TYR A 13 -3.11 -8.01 -7.64
C TYR A 13 -3.27 -8.92 -6.42
N PHE A 14 -3.46 -10.23 -6.63
CA PHE A 14 -3.57 -11.19 -5.53
C PHE A 14 -2.26 -11.26 -4.73
N SER A 15 -1.13 -11.26 -5.43
CA SER A 15 0.20 -11.24 -4.80
C SER A 15 0.42 -9.96 -3.97
N TYR A 16 0.05 -8.79 -4.52
CA TYR A 16 0.15 -7.51 -3.80
C TYR A 16 -0.77 -7.45 -2.57
N THR A 17 -2.01 -7.91 -2.71
CA THR A 17 -2.96 -7.97 -1.60
C THR A 17 -2.43 -8.85 -0.48
N PHE A 18 -1.86 -10.02 -0.81
CA PHE A 18 -1.26 -10.92 0.18
C PHE A 18 0.02 -10.34 0.81
N TYR A 19 0.82 -9.59 0.05
CA TYR A 19 2.07 -8.99 0.54
C TYR A 19 1.85 -7.80 1.47
N LEU A 20 0.79 -7.02 1.22
CA LEU A 20 0.42 -5.84 2.00
C LEU A 20 -0.44 -6.20 3.20
N THR A 21 -1.25 -7.26 3.12
CA THR A 21 -2.19 -7.62 4.18
C THR A 21 -1.71 -8.78 5.06
N ASN A 22 -2.00 -8.71 6.36
CA ASN A 22 -1.77 -9.80 7.30
C ASN A 22 -3.07 -10.14 8.03
N ARG A 23 -3.41 -11.43 8.14
CA ARG A 23 -4.62 -11.92 8.82
C ARG A 23 -4.36 -12.04 10.32
N ARG A 24 -5.19 -11.40 11.15
CA ARG A 24 -5.20 -11.61 12.60
C ARG A 24 -5.99 -12.88 12.96
N LYS A 25 -5.74 -13.40 14.17
CA LYS A 25 -6.46 -14.55 14.75
C LYS A 25 -7.98 -14.33 14.87
N GLU A 26 -8.39 -13.08 14.93
CA GLU A 26 -9.79 -12.65 15.09
C GLU A 26 -10.55 -12.57 13.75
N GLY A 27 -9.92 -12.92 12.62
CA GLY A 27 -10.53 -12.84 11.28
C GLY A 27 -10.38 -11.49 10.59
N TRP A 28 -9.91 -10.47 11.30
CA TRP A 28 -9.63 -9.14 10.74
C TRP A 28 -8.35 -9.10 9.87
N LEU A 29 -8.34 -8.21 8.88
CA LEU A 29 -7.19 -7.92 8.02
C LEU A 29 -6.48 -6.65 8.50
N ASN A 30 -5.14 -6.72 8.55
CA ASN A 30 -4.26 -5.58 8.74
C ASN A 30 -3.64 -5.18 7.41
N LEU A 31 -3.72 -3.91 7.04
CA LEU A 31 -2.93 -3.33 5.96
C LEU A 31 -1.58 -2.86 6.54
N ASN A 32 -0.49 -3.46 6.09
CA ASN A 32 0.87 -3.15 6.51
C ASN A 32 1.62 -2.41 5.39
N LYS A 33 2.84 -1.96 5.71
CA LYS A 33 3.74 -1.32 4.74
C LYS A 33 3.27 0.05 4.26
N ASN A 34 2.51 0.77 5.10
CA ASN A 34 2.16 2.14 4.80
C ASN A 34 3.20 3.10 5.40
N CYS A 35 3.61 4.09 4.62
CA CYS A 35 4.45 5.17 5.12
C CYS A 35 3.60 6.10 6.00
N GLN A 36 4.07 6.38 7.22
CA GLN A 36 3.32 7.24 8.15
C GLN A 36 3.23 8.68 7.64
N VAL A 37 4.37 9.24 7.27
CA VAL A 37 4.48 10.59 6.73
C VAL A 37 5.76 10.68 5.92
N ALA A 38 5.72 11.47 4.86
CA ALA A 38 6.92 11.93 4.20
C ALA A 38 6.67 13.35 3.72
N GLY A 39 7.70 14.19 3.71
CA GLY A 39 7.59 15.54 3.19
C GLY A 39 8.92 16.24 3.11
N LEU A 40 8.93 17.39 2.43
CA LEU A 40 10.14 18.15 2.14
C LEU A 40 10.17 19.44 2.96
N GLY A 41 11.36 19.88 3.36
CA GLY A 41 11.58 21.11 4.12
C GLY A 41 11.02 21.10 5.54
N GLY A 42 10.64 22.28 6.05
CA GLY A 42 10.19 22.51 7.43
C GLY A 42 11.33 22.92 8.37
N ALA A 43 11.03 22.98 9.67
CA ALA A 43 12.01 23.33 10.70
C ALA A 43 13.19 22.33 10.75
N GLU A 44 12.95 21.08 10.38
CA GLU A 44 13.95 20.01 10.35
C GLU A 44 14.68 19.87 8.99
N GLN A 45 14.43 20.78 8.04
CA GLN A 45 15.10 20.81 6.73
C GLN A 45 15.18 19.45 6.03
N ARG A 46 14.04 18.77 5.91
CA ARG A 46 13.97 17.46 5.25
C ARG A 46 14.44 17.57 3.80
N ASP A 47 15.55 16.89 3.51
CA ASP A 47 16.35 17.06 2.29
C ASP A 47 15.78 16.31 1.07
N GLY A 48 14.81 15.42 1.29
CA GLY A 48 14.23 14.61 0.22
C GLY A 48 15.18 13.56 -0.35
N SER A 49 16.29 13.27 0.35
CA SER A 49 17.22 12.25 -0.08
C SER A 49 16.59 10.85 0.00
N TYR A 50 17.18 9.90 -0.73
CA TYR A 50 16.79 8.49 -0.63
C TYR A 50 16.87 7.98 0.82
N ALA A 51 17.92 8.37 1.56
CA ALA A 51 18.11 7.99 2.96
C ALA A 51 16.95 8.50 3.85
N TYR A 52 16.50 9.73 3.62
CA TYR A 52 15.36 10.31 4.33
C TYR A 52 14.08 9.49 4.11
N TYR A 53 13.70 9.20 2.85
CA TYR A 53 12.46 8.47 2.58
C TYR A 53 12.47 7.03 3.11
N ILE A 54 13.63 6.37 3.15
CA ILE A 54 13.76 5.01 3.69
C ILE A 54 13.78 5.01 5.22
N SER A 55 14.17 6.12 5.85
CA SER A 55 14.14 6.26 7.31
C SER A 55 12.74 6.49 7.90
N GLU A 56 11.77 6.90 7.08
CA GLU A 56 10.41 7.17 7.56
C GLU A 56 9.73 5.89 8.07
N PRO A 57 8.99 5.97 9.19
CA PRO A 57 8.45 4.80 9.85
C PRO A 57 7.32 4.18 9.03
N ILE A 58 7.37 2.85 8.96
CA ILE A 58 6.36 2.02 8.34
C ILE A 58 5.33 1.63 9.40
N ILE A 59 4.07 2.01 9.16
CA ILE A 59 2.95 1.76 10.07
C ILE A 59 1.86 0.89 9.47
N CYS A 60 1.00 0.36 10.33
CA CYS A 60 -0.12 -0.50 9.99
C CYS A 60 -1.44 0.25 10.13
N ASN A 61 -2.37 0.02 9.20
CA ASN A 61 -3.74 0.57 9.18
C ASN A 61 -3.82 2.11 9.21
N ASP A 62 -2.87 2.80 8.60
CA ASP A 62 -3.00 4.25 8.41
C ASP A 62 -4.12 4.55 7.40
N GLN A 63 -5.00 5.47 7.81
CA GLN A 63 -6.18 5.94 7.08
C GLN A 63 -5.86 6.36 5.63
N LYS A 64 -4.67 6.94 5.38
CA LYS A 64 -4.21 7.31 4.03
C LYS A 64 -4.10 6.09 3.11
N GLY A 65 -3.57 4.99 3.64
CA GLY A 65 -3.38 3.75 2.90
C GLY A 65 -4.65 2.91 2.84
N VAL A 66 -5.44 2.88 3.91
CA VAL A 66 -6.70 2.13 3.95
C VAL A 66 -7.71 2.69 2.94
N GLY A 67 -7.83 4.01 2.84
CA GLY A 67 -8.73 4.65 1.87
C GLY A 67 -8.35 4.32 0.42
N ALA A 68 -7.07 4.46 0.08
CA ALA A 68 -6.54 4.13 -1.24
C ALA A 68 -6.70 2.63 -1.57
N PHE A 69 -6.45 1.77 -0.57
CA PHE A 69 -6.62 0.33 -0.72
C PHE A 69 -8.09 -0.03 -1.02
N LEU A 70 -9.05 0.52 -0.28
CA LEU A 70 -10.48 0.28 -0.53
C LEU A 70 -10.91 0.72 -1.94
N GLN A 71 -10.47 1.89 -2.40
CA GLN A 71 -10.77 2.36 -3.75
C GLN A 71 -10.20 1.43 -4.82
N ALA A 72 -8.96 0.96 -4.65
CA ALA A 72 -8.36 0.01 -5.56
C ALA A 72 -9.13 -1.33 -5.61
N LEU A 73 -9.64 -1.83 -4.47
CA LEU A 73 -10.45 -3.04 -4.43
C LEU A 73 -11.73 -2.90 -5.28
N ILE A 74 -12.40 -1.74 -5.20
CA ILE A 74 -13.64 -1.46 -5.94
C ILE A 74 -13.40 -1.46 -7.45
N GLU A 75 -12.33 -0.80 -7.91
CA GLU A 75 -11.98 -0.78 -9.33
C GLU A 75 -11.62 -2.17 -9.86
N VAL A 76 -11.01 -3.01 -9.03
CA VAL A 76 -10.70 -4.40 -9.42
C VAL A 76 -11.95 -5.28 -9.45
N GLU A 77 -12.93 -5.05 -8.59
CA GLU A 77 -14.23 -5.73 -8.66
C GLU A 77 -15.06 -5.30 -9.89
N ALA A 78 -14.86 -4.07 -10.37
CA ALA A 78 -15.55 -3.54 -11.54
C ALA A 78 -14.97 -4.01 -12.90
N LEU A 79 -13.77 -4.62 -12.91
CA LEU A 79 -13.08 -5.14 -14.10
C LEU A 79 -13.56 -6.54 -14.51
#